data_AF-A0A3D3WYJ8-F1
#
_entry.id   AF-A0A3D3WYJ8-F1
#
_cell.length_a   1.000
_cell.length_b   1.000
_cell.length_c   1.000
_cell.angle_alpha   90.00
_cell.angle_beta   90.00
_cell.angle_gamma   90.00
#
_symmetry.space_group_name_H-M   'P 1'
#
loop_
_entity.id
_entity.type
_entity.pdbx_description
1 polymer ?
#
loop_
_entity_poly.entity_id
_entity_poly.type
_entity_poly.pdbx_seq_one_letter_code
_entity_poly.pdbx_strand_id
1 'polypeptide(L)'
;MLHRLLLLAFIVILVFSFPAAGSCACIGSVFADIYTAFAPLYALHDSYANYLFTGSEVIVPFGLGEACKELSQHLGKLHNGLIIQSDSQRVEVLAHLADLQGNVASFCETYQEQIAAIAAMEENDLTLFSQASERGLFAEIKELRTLLDELLTLTLENLTEARDQWMFNAAFVIRTLINQEEIEQIELSVGRILLGSEETPPPPEDLPEEVLQGIRSLVSFSGRKLTPQEQEEVVTLARTIYAFLIEGEVPQ
;
A
#
# COMPACT_ATOMS: atom_id res chain seq x y z
N MET A 1 9.92 43.23 -30.54
CA MET A 1 9.95 41.76 -30.70
C MET A 1 10.41 41.04 -29.43
N LEU A 2 11.44 41.51 -28.72
CA LEU A 2 11.93 40.90 -27.47
C LEU A 2 10.87 40.75 -26.36
N HIS A 3 9.98 41.73 -26.21
CA HIS A 3 8.87 41.67 -25.24
C HIS A 3 7.80 40.62 -25.57
N ARG A 4 7.57 40.29 -26.85
CA ARG A 4 6.60 39.23 -27.25
C ARG A 4 7.18 37.83 -27.04
N LEU A 5 8.49 37.66 -27.18
CA LEU A 5 9.20 36.40 -26.90
C LEU A 5 9.28 36.10 -25.40
N LEU A 6 9.47 37.11 -24.55
CA LEU A 6 9.45 36.94 -23.09
C LEU A 6 8.06 36.57 -22.55
N LEU A 7 6.99 37.13 -23.12
CA LEU A 7 5.61 36.81 -22.74
C LEU A 7 5.20 35.38 -23.17
N LEU A 8 5.67 34.91 -24.33
CA LEU A 8 5.49 33.53 -24.78
C LEU A 8 6.27 32.53 -23.91
N ALA A 9 7.51 32.86 -23.51
CA ALA A 9 8.27 32.03 -22.59
C ALA A 9 7.63 31.94 -21.20
N PHE A 10 7.06 33.03 -20.69
CA PHE A 10 6.36 33.05 -19.41
C PHE A 10 5.04 32.26 -19.43
N ILE A 11 4.32 32.28 -20.55
CA ILE A 11 3.10 31.47 -20.76
C ILE A 11 3.44 29.98 -20.92
N VAL A 12 4.53 29.62 -21.61
CA VAL A 12 4.96 28.22 -21.74
C VAL A 12 5.41 27.63 -20.39
N ILE A 13 6.04 28.43 -19.52
CA ILE A 13 6.41 28.00 -18.16
C ILE A 13 5.17 27.83 -17.26
N LEU A 14 4.10 28.60 -17.48
CA LEU A 14 2.83 28.48 -16.76
C LEU A 14 1.94 27.31 -17.22
N VAL A 15 2.08 26.84 -18.46
CA VAL A 15 1.28 25.71 -19.00
C VAL A 15 1.94 24.34 -18.72
N PHE A 16 3.25 24.29 -18.47
CA PHE A 16 3.95 23.06 -18.05
C PHE A 16 4.12 22.90 -16.54
N SER A 17 3.66 23.87 -15.76
CA SER A 17 3.56 23.73 -14.32
C SER A 17 2.16 23.20 -13.98
N PHE A 18 1.83 21.98 -14.40
CA PHE A 18 0.85 21.23 -13.61
C PHE A 18 1.52 21.08 -12.24
N PRO A 19 1.00 21.70 -11.17
CA PRO A 19 1.45 21.29 -9.87
C PRO A 19 1.16 19.79 -9.82
N ALA A 20 2.16 18.99 -9.49
CA ALA A 20 1.97 17.65 -8.95
C ALA A 20 1.19 17.79 -7.62
N ALA A 21 -0.07 18.22 -7.71
CA ALA A 21 -1.06 18.00 -6.69
C ALA A 21 -1.11 16.49 -6.50
N GLY A 22 -0.96 16.03 -5.26
CA GLY A 22 -0.76 14.61 -4.97
C GLY A 22 -1.70 13.75 -5.79
N SER A 23 -1.16 12.89 -6.65
CA SER A 23 -1.98 12.05 -7.51
C SER A 23 -2.67 10.99 -6.66
N CYS A 24 -3.79 10.45 -7.14
CA CYS A 24 -4.43 9.28 -6.54
C CYS A 24 -3.46 8.09 -6.47
N ALA A 25 -2.48 8.02 -7.38
CA ALA A 25 -1.37 7.08 -7.33
C ALA A 25 -0.48 7.27 -6.08
N CYS A 26 -0.16 8.50 -5.67
CA CYS A 26 0.58 8.74 -4.43
C CYS A 26 -0.19 8.22 -3.20
N ILE A 27 -1.51 8.42 -3.13
CA ILE A 27 -2.32 7.87 -2.04
C ILE A 27 -2.29 6.34 -2.07
N GLY A 28 -2.56 5.72 -3.22
CA GLY A 28 -2.52 4.26 -3.38
C GLY A 28 -1.17 3.66 -2.98
N SER A 29 -0.07 4.32 -3.34
CA SER A 29 1.28 3.93 -2.93
C SER A 29 1.48 3.99 -1.41
N VAL A 30 0.96 5.02 -0.73
CA VAL A 30 1.10 5.12 0.72
C VAL A 30 0.25 4.05 1.41
N PHE A 31 -0.95 3.72 0.89
CA PHE A 31 -1.72 2.58 1.39
C PHE A 31 -0.94 1.27 1.26
N ALA A 32 -0.27 1.02 0.13
CA ALA A 32 0.56 -0.17 0.00
C ALA A 32 1.65 -0.24 1.07
N ASP A 33 2.31 0.88 1.38
CA ASP A 33 3.28 0.94 2.47
C ASP A 33 2.63 0.70 3.85
N ILE A 34 1.43 1.23 4.11
CA ILE A 34 0.69 0.97 5.36
C ILE A 34 0.38 -0.52 5.52
N TYR A 35 -0.14 -1.16 4.48
CA TYR A 35 -0.45 -2.59 4.50
C TYR A 35 0.81 -3.44 4.64
N THR A 36 1.92 -3.03 4.01
CA THR A 36 3.23 -3.67 4.18
C THR A 36 3.70 -3.58 5.64
N ALA A 37 3.66 -2.38 6.24
CA ALA A 37 4.06 -2.16 7.63
C ALA A 37 3.16 -2.90 8.64
N PHE A 38 1.88 -3.10 8.30
CA PHE A 38 0.93 -3.86 9.13
C PHE A 38 1.04 -5.38 8.95
N ALA A 39 1.60 -5.86 7.83
CA ALA A 39 1.62 -7.28 7.49
C ALA A 39 2.24 -8.18 8.57
N PRO A 40 3.36 -7.82 9.25
CA PRO A 40 3.91 -8.64 10.34
C PRO A 40 2.94 -8.81 11.52
N LEU A 41 2.19 -7.76 11.90
CA LEU A 41 1.21 -7.87 12.98
C LEU A 41 0.09 -8.84 12.60
N TYR A 42 -0.43 -8.72 11.38
CA TYR A 42 -1.51 -9.59 10.92
C TYR A 42 -1.05 -11.04 10.69
N ALA A 43 0.17 -11.25 10.16
CA ALA A 43 0.75 -12.58 10.02
C ALA A 43 0.93 -13.29 11.36
N LEU A 44 1.30 -12.55 12.41
CA LEU A 44 1.37 -13.07 13.78
C LEU A 44 -0.02 -13.48 14.28
N HIS A 45 -1.04 -12.65 14.04
CA HIS A 45 -2.44 -12.98 14.35
C HIS A 45 -2.89 -14.26 13.66
N ASP A 46 -2.70 -14.37 12.35
CA ASP A 46 -3.12 -15.53 11.58
C ASP A 46 -2.36 -16.79 11.98
N SER A 47 -1.07 -16.68 12.25
CA SER A 47 -0.27 -17.80 12.72
C SER A 47 -0.75 -18.32 14.08
N TYR A 48 -1.04 -17.42 15.03
CA TYR A 48 -1.58 -17.83 16.33
C TYR A 48 -3.00 -18.40 16.23
N ALA A 49 -3.85 -17.83 15.38
CA ALA A 49 -5.17 -18.38 15.09
C ALA A 49 -5.06 -19.81 14.52
N ASN A 50 -4.16 -20.03 13.56
CA ASN A 50 -3.90 -21.35 12.99
C ASN A 50 -3.42 -22.34 14.06
N TYR A 51 -2.54 -21.93 14.97
CA TYR A 51 -2.16 -22.75 16.12
C TYR A 51 -3.38 -23.16 16.96
N LEU A 52 -4.25 -22.21 17.32
CA LEU A 52 -5.44 -22.51 18.14
C LEU A 52 -6.42 -23.47 17.48
N PHE A 53 -6.64 -23.35 16.16
CA PHE A 53 -7.66 -24.14 15.45
C PHE A 53 -7.14 -25.42 14.83
N THR A 54 -5.86 -25.47 14.44
CA THR A 54 -5.28 -26.59 13.69
C THR A 54 -4.09 -27.24 14.37
N GLY A 55 -3.56 -26.65 15.45
CA GLY A 55 -2.35 -27.12 16.11
C GLY A 55 -1.07 -26.86 15.31
N SER A 56 -1.13 -25.99 14.30
CA SER A 56 0.05 -25.56 13.51
C SER A 56 1.06 -24.84 14.39
N GLU A 57 2.34 -24.86 14.01
CA GLU A 57 3.37 -24.09 14.70
C GLU A 57 3.11 -22.57 14.60
N VAL A 58 3.40 -21.85 15.69
CA VAL A 58 3.37 -20.37 15.68
C VAL A 58 4.65 -19.88 15.03
N ILE A 59 4.52 -19.00 14.05
CA ILE A 59 5.61 -18.41 13.28
C ILE A 59 5.66 -16.94 13.66
N VAL A 60 6.81 -16.49 14.15
CA VAL A 60 7.08 -15.07 14.40
C VAL A 60 7.53 -14.43 13.08
N PRO A 61 6.77 -13.48 12.52
CA PRO A 61 7.11 -12.87 11.24
C PRO A 61 8.27 -11.88 11.38
N PHE A 62 9.07 -11.77 10.32
CA PHE A 62 10.11 -10.76 10.21
C PHE A 62 9.52 -9.34 10.25
N GLY A 63 10.26 -8.38 10.83
CA GLY A 63 9.83 -6.97 10.94
C GLY A 63 8.77 -6.69 12.02
N LEU A 64 8.37 -7.69 12.82
CA LEU A 64 7.38 -7.52 13.88
C LEU A 64 7.76 -6.43 14.90
N GLY A 65 9.04 -6.31 15.24
CA GLY A 65 9.53 -5.33 16.20
C GLY A 65 9.40 -3.88 15.71
N GLU A 66 9.49 -3.67 14.41
CA GLU A 66 9.43 -2.36 13.75
C GLU A 66 8.02 -1.96 13.33
N ALA A 67 7.09 -2.92 13.22
CA ALA A 67 5.75 -2.73 12.65
C ALA A 67 5.00 -1.53 13.23
N CYS A 68 5.03 -1.34 14.56
CA CYS A 68 4.38 -0.21 15.22
C CYS A 68 4.93 1.16 14.76
N LYS A 69 6.26 1.26 14.64
CA LYS A 69 6.94 2.49 14.23
C LYS A 69 6.66 2.78 12.75
N GLU A 70 6.77 1.77 11.91
CA GLU A 70 6.54 1.92 10.47
C GLU A 70 5.09 2.28 10.17
N LEU A 71 4.13 1.58 10.78
CA LEU A 71 2.72 1.84 10.62
C LEU A 71 2.37 3.29 10.99
N SER A 72 2.83 3.76 12.15
CA SER A 72 2.63 5.15 12.59
C SER A 72 3.22 6.16 11.60
N GLN A 73 4.43 5.92 11.09
CA GLN A 73 5.06 6.77 10.09
C GLN A 73 4.25 6.84 8.79
N HIS A 74 3.79 5.70 8.27
CA HIS A 74 3.07 5.66 7.00
C HIS A 74 1.66 6.23 7.12
N LEU A 75 0.97 6.07 8.25
CA LEU A 75 -0.28 6.78 8.53
C LEU A 75 -0.08 8.29 8.59
N GLY A 76 1.05 8.76 9.15
CA GLY A 76 1.42 10.18 9.12
C GLY A 76 1.64 10.71 7.69
N LYS A 77 2.29 9.91 6.81
CA LYS A 77 2.44 10.24 5.39
C LYS A 77 1.09 10.32 4.68
N LEU A 78 0.17 9.39 4.96
CA LEU A 78 -1.17 9.39 4.37
C LEU A 78 -1.95 10.63 4.78
N HIS A 79 -1.87 11.02 6.05
CA HIS A 79 -2.52 12.23 6.56
C HIS A 79 -2.06 13.48 5.81
N ASN A 80 -0.75 13.64 5.62
CA ASN A 80 -0.18 14.74 4.85
C ASN A 80 -0.63 14.69 3.38
N GLY A 81 -0.63 13.51 2.77
CA GLY A 81 -1.08 13.32 1.39
C GLY A 81 -2.54 13.70 1.17
N LEU A 82 -3.43 13.35 2.11
CA LEU A 82 -4.86 13.64 2.04
C LEU A 82 -5.18 15.12 2.29
N ILE A 83 -4.48 15.79 3.21
CA ILE A 83 -4.67 17.23 3.46
C ILE A 83 -4.34 18.07 2.24
N ILE A 84 -3.29 17.72 1.49
CA ILE A 84 -2.84 18.50 0.33
C ILE A 84 -3.85 18.45 -0.84
N GLN A 85 -4.75 17.46 -0.87
CA GLN A 85 -5.72 17.22 -1.95
C GLN A 85 -7.13 17.78 -1.67
N SER A 86 -7.28 18.75 -0.77
CA SER A 86 -8.58 19.09 -0.17
C SER A 86 -9.60 19.75 -1.12
N ASP A 87 -10.58 18.94 -1.57
CA ASP A 87 -11.98 19.36 -1.71
C ASP A 87 -12.76 18.99 -0.44
N SER A 88 -13.85 19.71 -0.16
CA SER A 88 -14.71 19.54 1.04
C SER A 88 -15.31 18.12 1.22
N GLN A 89 -15.19 17.26 0.21
CA GLN A 89 -15.71 15.90 0.20
C GLN A 89 -14.90 14.91 1.06
N ARG A 90 -13.66 15.24 1.46
CA ARG A 90 -12.76 14.30 2.15
C ARG A 90 -12.72 14.39 3.67
N VAL A 91 -13.63 15.17 4.27
CA VAL A 91 -13.69 15.36 5.73
C VAL A 91 -13.91 14.03 6.45
N GLU A 92 -14.74 13.14 5.89
CA GLU A 92 -15.02 11.83 6.47
C GLU A 92 -13.79 10.91 6.45
N VAL A 93 -13.04 10.87 5.34
CA VAL A 93 -11.78 10.11 5.23
C VAL A 93 -10.75 10.59 6.25
N LEU A 94 -10.61 11.91 6.42
CA LEU A 94 -9.68 12.48 7.39
C LEU A 94 -10.08 12.16 8.84
N ALA A 95 -11.38 12.11 9.14
CA ALA A 95 -11.87 11.72 10.46
C ALA A 95 -11.57 10.25 10.77
N HIS A 96 -11.84 9.33 9.84
CA HIS A 96 -11.51 7.91 9.99
C HIS A 96 -9.99 7.67 10.11
N LEU A 97 -9.18 8.41 9.34
CA LEU A 97 -7.73 8.33 9.47
C LEU A 97 -7.25 8.81 10.85
N ALA A 98 -7.81 9.90 11.37
CA ALA A 98 -7.45 10.40 12.70
C ALA A 98 -7.83 9.38 13.80
N ASP A 99 -8.97 8.72 13.66
CA ASP A 99 -9.39 7.65 14.56
C ASP A 99 -8.44 6.44 14.48
N LEU A 100 -8.13 5.96 13.28
CA LEU A 100 -7.15 4.87 13.07
C LEU A 100 -5.78 5.23 13.66
N GLN A 101 -5.31 6.47 13.49
CA GLN A 101 -4.06 6.94 14.10
C GLN A 101 -4.12 6.89 15.63
N GLY A 102 -5.25 7.28 16.24
CA GLY A 102 -5.47 7.18 17.68
C GLY A 102 -5.45 5.73 18.17
N ASN A 103 -6.16 4.84 17.49
CA ASN A 103 -6.19 3.41 17.81
C ASN A 103 -4.81 2.76 17.67
N VAL A 104 -4.07 3.05 16.59
CA VAL A 104 -2.69 2.55 16.41
C VAL A 104 -1.76 3.07 17.50
N ALA A 105 -1.86 4.35 17.87
CA ALA A 105 -1.04 4.90 18.95
C ALA A 105 -1.32 4.20 20.30
N SER A 106 -2.60 4.02 20.64
CA SER A 106 -3.00 3.34 21.88
C SER A 106 -2.60 1.87 21.89
N PHE A 107 -2.79 1.16 20.77
CA PHE A 107 -2.34 -0.22 20.59
C PHE A 107 -0.82 -0.33 20.78
N CYS A 108 -0.04 0.50 20.09
CA CYS A 108 1.42 0.44 20.17
C CYS A 108 1.92 0.81 21.57
N GLU A 109 1.35 1.81 22.24
CA GLU A 109 1.71 2.11 23.63
C GLU A 109 1.41 0.93 24.57
N THR A 110 0.28 0.26 24.38
CA THR A 110 -0.17 -0.84 25.23
C THR A 110 0.64 -2.12 25.02
N TYR A 111 1.00 -2.44 23.78
CA TYR A 111 1.54 -3.74 23.40
C TYR A 111 3.00 -3.73 22.92
N GLN A 112 3.65 -2.58 22.73
CA GLN A 112 5.02 -2.52 22.18
C GLN A 112 6.02 -3.43 22.91
N GLU A 113 5.96 -3.52 24.25
CA GLU A 113 6.89 -4.34 25.03
C GLU A 113 6.64 -5.82 24.79
N GLN A 114 5.37 -6.22 24.66
CA GLN A 114 4.99 -7.59 24.37
C GLN A 114 5.32 -7.99 22.94
N ILE A 115 5.08 -7.10 21.98
CA ILE A 115 5.46 -7.28 20.57
C ILE A 115 6.98 -7.43 20.46
N ALA A 116 7.76 -6.57 21.13
CA ALA A 116 9.22 -6.65 21.14
C ALA A 116 9.72 -7.95 21.80
N ALA A 117 9.08 -8.40 22.89
CA ALA A 117 9.40 -9.66 23.53
C ALA A 117 9.16 -10.85 22.59
N ILE A 118 8.00 -10.89 21.91
CA ILE A 118 7.67 -11.93 20.91
C ILE A 118 8.66 -11.88 19.74
N ALA A 119 8.97 -10.69 19.22
CA ALA A 119 9.88 -10.51 18.10
C ALA A 119 11.33 -10.95 18.39
N ALA A 120 11.76 -10.88 19.65
CA ALA A 120 13.11 -11.25 20.08
C ALA A 120 13.25 -12.74 20.46
N MET A 121 12.18 -13.53 20.37
CA MET A 121 12.22 -14.95 20.74
C MET A 121 13.03 -15.78 19.75
N GLU A 122 13.96 -16.59 20.29
CA GLU A 122 14.68 -17.61 19.52
C GLU A 122 13.90 -18.93 19.43
N GLU A 123 13.11 -19.25 20.47
CA GLU A 123 12.25 -20.43 20.53
C GLU A 123 10.83 -20.04 20.92
N ASN A 124 9.85 -20.75 20.36
CA ASN A 124 8.42 -20.50 20.58
C ASN A 124 8.00 -20.73 22.05
N ASP A 125 7.70 -19.64 22.77
CA ASP A 125 7.12 -19.67 24.10
C ASP A 125 5.59 -19.51 24.05
N LEU A 126 4.87 -20.64 24.08
CA LEU A 126 3.41 -20.67 24.11
C LEU A 126 2.81 -19.95 25.32
N THR A 127 3.56 -19.84 26.42
CA THR A 127 3.10 -19.10 27.62
C THR A 127 3.03 -17.61 27.31
N LEU A 128 4.03 -17.06 26.63
CA LEU A 128 4.03 -15.66 26.22
C LEU A 128 2.88 -15.36 25.25
N PHE A 129 2.63 -16.24 24.28
CA PHE A 129 1.51 -16.09 23.36
C PHE A 129 0.15 -16.19 24.05
N SER A 130 -0.01 -17.11 25.01
CA SER A 130 -1.22 -17.21 25.83
C SER A 130 -1.47 -15.93 26.61
N GLN A 131 -0.43 -15.37 27.25
CA GLN A 131 -0.53 -14.09 27.96
C GLN A 131 -0.87 -12.93 27.01
N ALA A 132 -0.32 -12.91 25.81
CA ALA A 132 -0.67 -11.91 24.78
C ALA A 132 -2.12 -12.00 24.37
N SER A 133 -2.62 -13.22 24.20
CA SER A 133 -4.03 -13.49 23.91
C SER A 133 -4.95 -13.04 25.06
N GLU A 134 -4.61 -13.36 26.31
CA GLU A 134 -5.39 -12.95 27.49
C GLU A 134 -5.44 -11.43 27.65
N ARG A 135 -4.37 -10.73 27.25
CA ARG A 135 -4.31 -9.26 27.24
C ARG A 135 -5.00 -8.64 26.02
N GLY A 136 -5.55 -9.44 25.10
CA GLY A 136 -6.30 -8.95 23.95
C GLY A 136 -5.49 -8.59 22.72
N LEU A 137 -4.16 -8.81 22.69
CA LEU A 137 -3.28 -8.40 21.58
C LEU A 137 -3.86 -8.80 20.20
N PHE A 138 -4.24 -10.07 20.05
CA PHE A 138 -4.74 -10.60 18.78
C PHE A 138 -6.11 -10.04 18.39
N ALA A 139 -6.99 -9.78 19.37
CA ALA A 139 -8.27 -9.15 19.11
C ALA A 139 -8.08 -7.72 18.59
N GLU A 140 -7.17 -6.97 19.20
CA GLU A 140 -6.84 -5.60 18.80
C GLU A 140 -6.14 -5.55 17.43
N ILE A 141 -5.26 -6.52 17.09
CA ILE A 141 -4.71 -6.63 15.74
C ILE A 141 -5.83 -6.79 14.71
N LYS A 142 -6.82 -7.65 14.99
CA LYS A 142 -7.97 -7.83 14.10
C LYS A 142 -8.82 -6.56 13.98
N GLU A 143 -9.02 -5.84 15.07
CA GLU A 143 -9.77 -4.58 15.06
C GLU A 143 -9.07 -3.51 14.21
N LEU A 144 -7.75 -3.34 14.41
CA LEU A 144 -6.95 -2.44 13.58
C LEU A 144 -7.01 -2.80 12.09
N ARG A 145 -7.06 -4.10 11.76
CA ARG A 145 -7.25 -4.55 10.38
C ARG A 145 -8.59 -4.07 9.82
N THR A 146 -9.67 -4.23 10.58
CA THR A 146 -11.01 -3.77 10.18
C THR A 146 -11.01 -2.27 9.91
N LEU A 147 -10.47 -1.47 10.82
CA LEU A 147 -10.40 0.00 10.67
C LEU A 147 -9.55 0.40 9.44
N LEU A 148 -8.48 -0.35 9.14
CA LEU A 148 -7.65 -0.12 7.96
C LEU A 148 -8.39 -0.46 6.65
N ASP A 149 -9.14 -1.55 6.62
CA ASP A 149 -9.96 -1.96 5.47
C ASP A 149 -11.12 -0.96 5.24
N GLU A 150 -11.75 -0.46 6.31
CA GLU A 150 -12.78 0.58 6.27
C GLU A 150 -12.22 1.89 5.70
N LEU A 151 -11.05 2.33 6.16
CA LEU A 151 -10.40 3.54 5.64
C LEU A 151 -10.06 3.41 4.15
N LEU A 152 -9.57 2.24 3.71
CA LEU A 152 -9.31 1.97 2.30
C LEU A 152 -10.60 2.03 1.48
N THR A 153 -11.65 1.37 1.94
CA THR A 153 -12.96 1.34 1.28
C THR A 153 -13.52 2.75 1.11
N LEU A 154 -13.56 3.51 2.20
CA LEU A 154 -14.04 4.89 2.18
C LEU A 154 -13.20 5.77 1.25
N THR A 155 -11.87 5.57 1.21
CA THR A 155 -10.99 6.30 0.29
C THR A 155 -11.36 6.00 -1.16
N LEU A 156 -11.55 4.73 -1.53
CA LEU A 156 -11.92 4.31 -2.87
C LEU A 156 -13.31 4.83 -3.28
N GLU A 157 -14.29 4.78 -2.38
CA GLU A 157 -15.64 5.31 -2.62
C GLU A 157 -15.66 6.82 -2.90
N ASN A 158 -14.68 7.56 -2.35
CA ASN A 158 -14.52 8.99 -2.58
C ASN A 158 -13.76 9.32 -3.88
N LEU A 159 -13.19 8.33 -4.58
CA LEU A 159 -12.62 8.50 -5.91
C LEU A 159 -13.74 8.29 -6.94
N THR A 160 -14.30 9.36 -7.50
CA THR A 160 -15.45 9.25 -8.41
C THR A 160 -15.06 9.06 -9.88
N GLU A 161 -13.86 9.48 -10.27
CA GLU A 161 -13.37 9.33 -11.63
C GLU A 161 -12.70 7.97 -11.84
N ALA A 162 -13.06 7.27 -12.92
CA ALA A 162 -12.47 5.98 -13.27
C ALA A 162 -10.94 6.03 -13.41
N ARG A 163 -10.41 7.15 -13.91
CA ARG A 163 -8.96 7.40 -14.02
C ARG A 163 -8.29 7.43 -12.65
N ASP A 164 -8.90 8.12 -11.69
CA ASP A 164 -8.36 8.27 -10.34
C ASP A 164 -8.37 6.95 -9.58
N GLN A 165 -9.48 6.21 -9.67
CA GLN A 165 -9.59 4.87 -9.11
C GLN A 165 -8.53 3.93 -9.72
N TRP A 166 -8.33 3.96 -11.04
CA TRP A 166 -7.30 3.14 -11.68
C TRP A 166 -5.89 3.53 -11.22
N MET A 167 -5.57 4.82 -11.18
CA MET A 167 -4.26 5.32 -10.72
C MET A 167 -3.97 4.89 -9.28
N PHE A 168 -4.95 5.00 -8.38
CA PHE A 168 -4.84 4.52 -7.02
C PHE A 168 -4.55 3.02 -6.98
N ASN A 169 -5.40 2.21 -7.64
CA ASN A 169 -5.32 0.76 -7.57
C ASN A 169 -4.02 0.22 -8.21
N ALA A 170 -3.62 0.79 -9.34
CA ALA A 170 -2.37 0.45 -10.01
C ALA A 170 -1.16 0.76 -9.11
N ALA A 171 -1.10 1.94 -8.51
CA ALA A 171 -0.01 2.29 -7.61
C ALA A 171 0.01 1.43 -6.36
N PHE A 172 -1.16 1.14 -5.77
CA PHE A 172 -1.28 0.25 -4.62
C PHE A 172 -0.72 -1.15 -4.92
N VAL A 173 -1.16 -1.78 -6.01
CA VAL A 173 -0.72 -3.14 -6.37
C VAL A 173 0.75 -3.18 -6.75
N ILE A 174 1.21 -2.24 -7.58
CA ILE A 174 2.60 -2.21 -8.03
C ILE A 174 3.54 -1.93 -6.85
N ARG A 175 3.20 -1.00 -5.96
CA ARG A 175 3.99 -0.71 -4.77
C ARG A 175 4.02 -1.91 -3.81
N THR A 176 2.90 -2.61 -3.66
CA THR A 176 2.82 -3.84 -2.86
C THR A 176 3.76 -4.91 -3.42
N LEU A 177 3.81 -5.11 -4.75
CA LEU A 177 4.77 -6.03 -5.38
C LEU A 177 6.22 -5.61 -5.13
N ILE A 178 6.55 -4.32 -5.25
CA ILE A 178 7.90 -3.80 -5.01
C ILE A 178 8.35 -3.99 -3.56
N ASN A 179 7.42 -3.89 -2.60
CA ASN A 179 7.69 -3.99 -1.18
C ASN A 179 7.87 -5.43 -0.68
N GLN A 180 7.59 -6.44 -1.52
CA GLN A 180 7.83 -7.84 -1.16
C GLN A 180 9.33 -8.16 -1.16
N GLU A 181 9.80 -8.87 -0.15
CA GLU A 181 11.19 -9.35 -0.08
C GLU A 181 11.46 -10.41 -1.16
N GLU A 182 10.51 -11.32 -1.36
CA GLU A 182 10.52 -12.32 -2.44
C GLU A 182 9.14 -12.41 -3.10
N ILE A 183 9.10 -12.33 -4.43
CA ILE A 183 7.87 -12.47 -5.22
C ILE A 183 7.79 -13.90 -5.74
N GLU A 184 7.28 -14.83 -4.94
CA GLU A 184 7.15 -16.23 -5.39
C GLU A 184 6.12 -16.39 -6.52
N GLN A 185 5.05 -15.60 -6.45
CA GLN A 185 3.92 -15.67 -7.37
C GLN A 185 3.17 -14.33 -7.39
N ILE A 186 2.72 -13.91 -8.58
CA ILE A 186 1.79 -12.80 -8.74
C ILE A 186 0.35 -13.35 -8.75
N GLU A 187 -0.54 -12.77 -7.95
CA GLU A 187 -1.95 -13.16 -7.94
C GLU A 187 -2.66 -12.85 -9.26
N LEU A 188 -3.66 -13.67 -9.61
CA LEU A 188 -4.50 -13.43 -10.80
C LEU A 188 -5.32 -12.12 -10.71
N SER A 189 -5.59 -11.65 -9.48
CA SER A 189 -6.27 -10.40 -9.19
C SER A 189 -5.51 -9.17 -9.75
N VAL A 190 -4.18 -9.23 -9.80
CA VAL A 190 -3.32 -8.14 -10.30
C VAL A 190 -3.66 -7.78 -11.76
N GLY A 191 -3.90 -8.79 -12.61
CA GLY A 191 -4.30 -8.56 -14.00
C GLY A 191 -5.63 -7.84 -14.12
N ARG A 192 -6.61 -8.22 -13.29
CA ARG A 192 -7.93 -7.57 -13.24
C ARG A 192 -7.82 -6.12 -12.79
N ILE A 193 -6.94 -5.84 -11.84
CA ILE A 193 -6.73 -4.48 -11.33
C ILE A 193 -6.05 -3.60 -12.39
N LEU A 194 -4.96 -4.08 -13.01
CA LEU A 194 -4.15 -3.26 -13.92
C LEU A 194 -4.76 -3.09 -15.32
N LEU A 195 -5.44 -4.11 -15.84
CA LEU A 195 -6.04 -4.09 -17.19
C LEU A 195 -7.56 -3.85 -17.17
N GLY A 196 -8.16 -3.73 -15.99
CA GLY A 196 -9.60 -3.56 -15.79
C GLY A 196 -10.39 -4.87 -15.76
N SER A 197 -11.59 -4.80 -15.18
CA SER A 197 -12.59 -5.87 -15.13
C SER A 197 -13.99 -5.27 -14.97
N GLU A 198 -15.02 -6.08 -14.68
CA GLU A 198 -16.35 -5.54 -14.32
C GLU A 198 -16.33 -4.75 -12.99
N GLU A 199 -15.40 -5.08 -12.10
CA GLU A 199 -15.31 -4.49 -10.74
C GLU A 199 -14.22 -3.41 -10.64
N THR A 200 -13.36 -3.29 -11.66
CA THR A 200 -12.19 -2.39 -11.65
C THR A 200 -12.10 -1.61 -12.95
N PRO A 201 -11.85 -0.29 -12.90
CA PRO A 201 -11.77 0.52 -14.11
C PRO A 201 -10.61 0.07 -15.00
N PRO A 202 -10.74 0.19 -16.34
CA PRO A 202 -9.65 -0.07 -17.27
C PRO A 202 -8.56 1.01 -17.17
N PRO A 203 -7.35 0.74 -17.70
CA PRO A 203 -6.31 1.75 -17.81
C PRO A 203 -6.78 2.94 -18.68
N PRO A 204 -6.34 4.18 -18.37
CA PRO A 204 -6.62 5.35 -19.19
C PRO A 204 -6.16 5.17 -20.65
N GLU A 205 -6.94 5.71 -21.60
CA GLU A 205 -6.63 5.61 -23.03
C GLU A 205 -5.33 6.34 -23.44
N ASP A 206 -4.90 7.32 -22.64
CA ASP A 206 -3.70 8.12 -22.85
C ASP A 206 -2.43 7.51 -22.22
N LEU A 207 -2.50 6.26 -21.74
CA LEU A 207 -1.34 5.56 -21.19
C LEU A 207 -0.26 5.36 -22.26
N PRO A 208 1.01 5.68 -21.98
CA PRO A 208 2.10 5.39 -22.93
C PRO A 208 2.17 3.91 -23.28
N GLU A 209 2.37 3.60 -24.57
CA GLU A 209 2.40 2.22 -25.07
C GLU A 209 3.44 1.36 -24.35
N GLU A 210 4.58 1.94 -23.98
CA GLU A 210 5.63 1.25 -23.22
C GLU A 210 5.15 0.81 -21.83
N VAL A 211 4.43 1.68 -21.12
CA VAL A 211 3.85 1.36 -19.80
C VAL A 211 2.76 0.30 -19.95
N LEU A 212 1.91 0.41 -20.98
CA LEU A 212 0.88 -0.58 -21.27
C LEU A 212 1.47 -1.95 -21.60
N GLN A 213 2.56 -2.00 -22.37
CA GLN A 213 3.29 -3.23 -22.67
C GLN A 213 3.98 -3.80 -21.43
N GLY A 214 4.55 -2.93 -20.58
CA GLY A 214 5.10 -3.32 -19.28
C GLY A 214 4.04 -3.97 -18.39
N ILE A 215 2.84 -3.38 -18.29
CA ILE A 215 1.71 -3.95 -17.56
C ILE A 215 1.32 -5.32 -18.14
N ARG A 216 1.17 -5.44 -19.45
CA ARG A 216 0.80 -6.73 -20.08
C ARG A 216 1.86 -7.81 -19.82
N SER A 217 3.13 -7.43 -19.86
CA SER A 217 4.25 -8.34 -19.58
C SER A 217 4.22 -8.78 -18.12
N LEU A 218 4.04 -7.85 -17.18
CA LEU A 218 3.87 -8.15 -15.75
C LEU A 218 2.70 -9.11 -15.51
N VAL A 219 1.54 -8.87 -16.13
CA VAL A 219 0.34 -9.71 -15.99
C VAL A 219 0.56 -11.12 -16.56
N SER A 220 1.43 -11.29 -17.55
CA SER A 220 1.75 -12.62 -18.10
C SER A 220 2.43 -13.57 -17.10
N PHE A 221 2.99 -13.02 -16.02
CA PHE A 221 3.57 -13.77 -14.90
C PHE A 221 2.55 -14.19 -13.83
N SER A 222 1.30 -13.74 -13.93
CA SER A 222 0.26 -14.03 -12.91
C SER A 222 -0.20 -15.49 -12.90
N GLY A 223 -0.56 -15.97 -11.71
CA GLY A 223 -1.15 -17.30 -11.50
C GLY A 223 -0.17 -18.48 -11.52
N ARG A 224 1.14 -18.22 -11.55
CA ARG A 224 2.18 -19.26 -11.53
C ARG A 224 3.36 -18.87 -10.64
N LYS A 225 4.14 -19.88 -10.27
CA LYS A 225 5.42 -19.67 -9.60
C LYS A 225 6.44 -19.03 -10.55
N LEU A 226 7.24 -18.13 -10.00
CA LEU A 226 8.31 -17.44 -10.72
C LEU A 226 9.66 -18.13 -10.48
N THR A 227 10.45 -18.22 -11.52
CA THR A 227 11.89 -18.54 -11.41
C THR A 227 12.65 -17.31 -10.91
N PRO A 228 13.86 -17.45 -10.33
CA PRO A 228 14.63 -16.30 -9.84
C PRO A 228 14.87 -15.22 -10.89
N GLN A 229 15.12 -15.60 -12.15
CA GLN A 229 15.26 -14.65 -13.26
C GLN A 229 13.97 -13.87 -13.54
N GLU A 230 12.82 -14.55 -13.46
CA GLU A 230 11.51 -13.91 -13.65
C GLU A 230 11.15 -13.01 -12.48
N GLN A 231 11.60 -13.30 -11.26
CA GLN A 231 11.44 -12.40 -10.12
C GLN A 231 12.16 -11.06 -10.37
N GLU A 232 13.40 -11.10 -10.85
CA GLU A 232 14.16 -9.90 -11.21
C GLU A 232 13.48 -9.08 -12.32
N GLU A 233 12.95 -9.76 -13.33
CA GLU A 233 12.20 -9.15 -14.43
C GLU A 233 10.91 -8.49 -13.93
N VAL A 234 10.15 -9.17 -13.08
CA VAL A 234 8.93 -8.65 -12.46
C VAL A 234 9.21 -7.40 -11.64
N VAL A 235 10.27 -7.40 -10.81
CA VAL A 235 10.67 -6.22 -10.03
C VAL A 235 11.05 -5.06 -10.95
N THR A 236 11.76 -5.34 -12.05
CA THR A 236 12.14 -4.31 -13.03
C THR A 236 10.91 -3.70 -13.69
N LEU A 237 9.99 -4.53 -14.18
CA LEU A 237 8.72 -4.09 -14.78
C LEU A 237 7.89 -3.28 -13.78
N ALA A 238 7.76 -3.76 -12.54
CA ALA A 238 7.02 -3.07 -11.49
C ALA A 238 7.61 -1.68 -11.21
N ARG A 239 8.94 -1.55 -11.13
CA ARG A 239 9.62 -0.26 -10.93
C ARG A 239 9.40 0.70 -12.09
N THR A 240 9.46 0.24 -13.33
CA THR A 240 9.18 1.07 -14.51
C THR A 240 7.74 1.59 -14.50
N ILE A 241 6.77 0.71 -14.22
CA ILE A 241 5.36 1.10 -14.12
C ILE A 241 5.17 2.10 -12.97
N TYR A 242 5.80 1.85 -11.82
CA TYR A 242 5.71 2.71 -10.65
C TYR A 242 6.29 4.11 -10.89
N ALA A 243 7.45 4.20 -11.54
CA ALA A 243 8.06 5.49 -11.90
C ALA A 243 7.09 6.33 -12.74
N PHE A 244 6.44 5.72 -13.74
CA PHE A 244 5.40 6.42 -14.50
C PHE A 244 4.21 6.86 -13.63
N LEU A 245 3.71 6.00 -12.75
CA LEU A 245 2.55 6.30 -11.91
C LEU A 245 2.81 7.47 -10.93
N ILE A 246 4.04 7.60 -10.43
CA ILE A 246 4.41 8.61 -9.43
C ILE A 246 4.97 9.89 -10.07
N GLU A 247 5.83 9.75 -11.07
CA GLU A 247 6.61 10.85 -11.64
C GLU A 247 6.02 11.36 -12.96
N GLY A 248 5.15 10.57 -13.61
CA GLY A 248 4.61 10.87 -14.94
C GLY A 248 5.61 10.65 -16.07
N GLU A 249 6.79 10.09 -15.76
CA GLU A 249 7.89 9.86 -16.69
C GLU A 249 8.14 8.37 -16.90
N VAL A 250 8.49 7.98 -18.13
CA VAL A 250 9.02 6.64 -18.41
C VAL A 250 10.56 6.74 -18.35
N PRO A 251 11.24 6.00 -17.46
CA PRO A 251 12.71 6.02 -17.39
C PRO A 251 13.31 5.62 -18.74
N GLN A 252 14.18 6.47 -19.30
CA GLN A 252 14.91 6.19 -20.55
C GLN A 252 16.04 5.18 -20.39
#